data_AF-K9F5Y2-F1
#
_entry.id   AF-K9F5Y2-F1
#
_cell.length_a   1.000
_cell.length_b   1.000
_cell.length_c   1.000
_cell.angle_alpha   90.00
_cell.angle_beta   90.00
_cell.angle_gamma   90.00
#
_symmetry.space_group_name_H-M   'P 1'
#
loop_
_entity.id
_entity.type
_entity.pdbx_description
1 polymer ?
#
loop_
_entity_poly.entity_id
_entity_poly.type
_entity_poly.pdbx_seq_one_letter_code
_entity_poly.pdbx_strand_id
1 'polypeptide(L)'
;MFNCTWIAEGEDRGRFFMGASFGRYKQANPSWTQAVKEARFSLINDADMVLKGYTMVNCPASGKGIWFGNCAEVYPLLHMLKGNPNPGAVYGIAVHRKGVLHSNYEDGVSGWAWKAVRRLCANCEELVRMWGGLPANFEPFADVGCSHCTVDY
;
A
#
# COMPACT_ATOMS: atom_id res chain seq x y z
N MET A 1 -0.57 10.20 -0.90
CA MET A 1 -1.35 8.98 -0.62
C MET A 1 -0.97 8.54 0.78
N PHE A 2 -1.94 8.09 1.57
CA PHE A 2 -1.70 7.38 2.82
C PHE A 2 -2.16 5.94 2.64
N ASN A 3 -1.54 5.01 3.35
CA ASN A 3 -1.92 3.60 3.37
C ASN A 3 -1.91 3.10 4.82
N CYS A 4 -2.79 2.16 5.12
CA CYS A 4 -2.66 1.29 6.28
C CYS A 4 -2.68 -0.15 5.76
N THR A 5 -1.76 -0.97 6.23
CA THR A 5 -1.71 -2.41 5.96
C THR A 5 -1.75 -3.15 7.29
N TRP A 6 -2.49 -4.25 7.40
CA TRP A 6 -2.64 -5.01 8.63
C TRP A 6 -2.71 -6.51 8.41
N ILE A 7 -2.49 -7.26 9.48
CA ILE A 7 -2.72 -8.72 9.52
C ILE A 7 -4.10 -8.95 10.15
N ALA A 8 -5.00 -9.56 9.39
CA ALA A 8 -6.38 -9.82 9.80
C ALA A 8 -6.52 -11.06 10.70
N GLU A 9 -5.63 -12.05 10.52
CA GLU A 9 -5.74 -13.37 11.16
C GLU A 9 -4.36 -13.94 11.53
N GLY A 10 -4.32 -14.86 12.49
CA GLY A 10 -3.09 -15.53 12.94
C GLY A 10 -2.40 -14.87 14.13
N GLU A 11 -1.15 -15.27 14.39
CA GLU A 11 -0.35 -14.87 15.57
C GLU A 11 -0.13 -13.35 15.66
N ASP A 12 0.06 -12.69 14.51
CA ASP A 12 0.30 -11.25 14.41
C ASP A 12 -0.98 -10.43 14.14
N ARG A 13 -2.16 -11.00 14.39
CA ARG A 13 -3.45 -10.30 14.17
C ARG A 13 -3.47 -8.94 14.88
N GLY A 14 -3.90 -7.91 14.16
CA GLY A 14 -3.96 -6.55 14.70
C GLY A 14 -2.61 -5.83 14.69
N ARG A 15 -1.59 -6.39 14.04
CA ARG A 15 -0.40 -5.61 13.68
C ARG A 15 -0.73 -4.71 12.49
N PHE A 16 -0.46 -3.42 12.62
CA PHE A 16 -0.71 -2.40 11.58
C PHE A 16 0.59 -1.70 11.18
N PHE A 17 0.70 -1.30 9.90
CA PHE A 17 1.77 -0.46 9.39
C PHE A 17 1.19 0.66 8.54
N MET A 18 1.50 1.92 8.90
CA MET A 18 1.11 3.10 8.13
C MET A 18 2.15 3.46 7.07
N GLY A 19 1.70 3.64 5.84
CA GLY A 19 2.49 4.07 4.70
C GLY A 19 2.12 5.47 4.23
N ALA A 20 3.09 6.19 3.69
CA ALA A 20 2.86 7.47 3.03
C ALA A 20 3.71 7.57 1.76
N SER A 21 3.14 8.16 0.72
CA SER A 21 3.87 8.34 -0.54
C SER A 21 4.83 9.53 -0.42
N PHE A 22 5.89 9.51 -1.23
CA PHE A 22 6.83 10.63 -1.33
C PHE A 22 6.22 11.92 -1.97
N GLY A 23 4.96 11.86 -2.41
CA GLY A 23 4.34 12.79 -3.37
C GLY A 23 4.13 14.25 -2.94
N ARG A 24 4.82 14.77 -1.92
CA ARG A 24 4.72 16.18 -1.50
C ARG A 24 6.03 16.88 -1.15
N TYR A 25 7.21 16.26 -1.32
CA TYR A 25 8.48 16.98 -1.16
C TYR A 25 8.82 17.86 -2.37
N LYS A 26 7.90 18.75 -2.78
CA LYS A 26 8.08 19.70 -3.89
C LYS A 26 9.13 20.79 -3.62
N GLN A 27 9.60 20.91 -2.39
CA GLN A 27 10.56 21.92 -1.93
C GLN A 27 11.96 21.34 -1.69
N ALA A 28 12.16 20.04 -1.89
CA ALA A 28 13.46 19.42 -1.68
C ALA A 28 14.32 19.52 -2.95
N ASN A 29 15.64 19.52 -2.76
CA ASN A 29 16.61 19.47 -3.85
C ASN A 29 16.31 18.28 -4.79
N PRO A 30 16.30 18.47 -6.13
CA PRO A 30 16.14 17.38 -7.09
C PRO A 30 17.08 16.19 -6.87
N SER A 31 18.34 16.42 -6.49
CA SER A 31 19.30 15.35 -6.22
C SER A 31 18.90 14.49 -5.02
N TRP A 32 18.43 15.13 -3.94
CA TRP A 32 17.92 14.43 -2.77
C TRP A 32 16.65 13.66 -3.10
N THR A 33 15.74 14.26 -3.87
CA THR A 33 14.51 13.58 -4.32
C THR A 33 14.85 12.32 -5.12
N GLN A 34 15.83 12.40 -6.02
CA GLN A 34 16.30 11.26 -6.79
C GLN A 34 16.90 10.18 -5.88
N ALA A 35 17.81 10.55 -4.99
CA ALA A 35 18.45 9.63 -4.06
C ALA A 35 17.43 8.90 -3.16
N VAL A 36 16.40 9.60 -2.68
CA VAL A 36 15.33 8.96 -1.89
C VAL A 36 14.54 7.98 -2.75
N LYS A 37 14.19 8.34 -3.99
CA LYS A 37 13.45 7.43 -4.88
C LYS A 37 14.23 6.16 -5.19
N GLU A 38 15.53 6.29 -5.42
CA GLU A 38 16.45 5.18 -5.66
C GLU A 38 16.61 4.31 -4.41
N ALA A 39 16.81 4.92 -3.24
CA ALA A 39 16.89 4.19 -1.98
C ALA A 39 15.59 3.44 -1.66
N ARG A 40 14.43 4.00 -2.00
CA ARG A 40 13.15 3.30 -1.85
C ARG A 40 13.01 2.13 -2.81
N PHE A 41 13.50 2.28 -4.04
CA PHE A 41 13.52 1.17 -5.00
C PHE A 41 14.50 0.07 -4.58
N SER A 42 15.67 0.41 -4.03
CA SER A 42 16.66 -0.58 -3.61
C SER A 42 16.14 -1.52 -2.52
N LEU A 43 15.21 -1.08 -1.67
CA LEU A 43 14.55 -1.92 -0.66
C LEU A 43 13.76 -3.10 -1.25
N ILE A 44 13.25 -2.93 -2.47
CA ILE A 44 12.44 -3.95 -3.17
C ILE A 44 13.18 -4.60 -4.34
N ASN A 45 14.34 -4.07 -4.74
CA ASN A 45 15.12 -4.55 -5.87
C ASN A 45 15.96 -5.79 -5.51
N ASP A 46 15.27 -6.89 -5.21
CA ASP A 46 15.84 -8.20 -4.93
C ASP A 46 15.95 -9.09 -6.19
N ALA A 47 16.34 -10.34 -6.00
CA ALA A 47 16.50 -11.30 -7.09
C ALA A 47 15.21 -11.50 -7.91
N ASP A 48 14.03 -11.44 -7.28
CA ASP A 48 12.76 -11.63 -7.97
C ASP A 48 12.42 -10.43 -8.86
N MET A 49 12.73 -9.21 -8.40
CA MET A 49 12.64 -8.00 -9.24
C MET A 49 13.56 -8.10 -10.46
N VAL A 50 14.82 -8.52 -10.25
CA VAL A 50 15.81 -8.67 -11.32
C VAL A 50 15.36 -9.74 -12.32
N LEU A 51 14.85 -10.88 -11.85
CA LEU A 51 14.36 -11.97 -12.70
C LEU A 51 13.20 -11.51 -13.60
N LYS A 52 12.33 -10.64 -13.10
CA LYS A 52 11.23 -10.05 -13.89
C LYS A 52 11.70 -8.94 -14.85
N GLY A 53 12.97 -8.56 -14.81
CA GLY A 53 13.52 -7.48 -15.64
C GLY A 53 12.98 -6.09 -15.26
N TYR A 54 12.44 -5.95 -14.05
CA TYR A 54 11.91 -4.68 -13.59
C TYR A 54 13.01 -3.75 -13.12
N THR A 55 12.84 -2.47 -13.46
CA THR A 55 13.66 -1.39 -12.92
C THR A 55 12.74 -0.35 -12.28
N MET A 56 13.34 0.67 -11.67
CA MET A 56 12.57 1.78 -11.08
C MET A 56 11.64 2.46 -12.09
N VAL A 57 12.03 2.50 -13.37
CA VAL A 57 11.27 3.18 -14.44
C VAL A 57 10.62 2.21 -15.42
N ASN A 58 11.19 1.02 -15.62
CA ASN A 58 10.59 -0.05 -16.42
C ASN A 58 9.83 -1.01 -15.49
N CYS A 59 8.56 -0.70 -15.26
CA CYS A 59 7.71 -1.39 -14.30
C CYS A 59 6.24 -1.42 -14.78
N PRO A 60 5.37 -2.22 -14.15
CA PRO A 60 3.96 -2.35 -14.57
C PRO A 60 3.18 -1.03 -14.64
N ALA A 61 3.50 -0.04 -13.81
CA ALA A 61 2.84 1.26 -13.80
C ALA A 61 3.60 2.37 -14.55
N SER A 62 4.64 2.02 -15.33
CA SER A 62 5.46 2.95 -16.10
C SER A 62 4.64 3.84 -17.05
N GLY A 63 3.62 3.28 -17.71
CA GLY A 63 2.69 4.01 -18.58
C GLY A 63 1.88 5.12 -17.89
N LYS A 64 1.85 5.15 -16.54
CA LYS A 64 1.24 6.22 -15.74
C LYS A 64 2.28 7.18 -15.14
N GLY A 65 3.56 7.04 -15.51
CA GLY A 65 4.66 7.82 -14.95
C GLY A 65 4.94 7.51 -13.46
N ILE A 66 4.50 6.36 -12.96
CA ILE A 66 4.66 5.97 -11.55
C ILE A 66 5.92 5.10 -11.44
N TRP A 67 6.93 5.61 -10.74
CA TRP A 67 8.16 4.87 -10.49
C TRP A 67 7.94 3.77 -9.46
N PHE A 68 8.59 2.63 -9.66
CA PHE A 68 8.53 1.51 -8.72
C PHE A 68 9.16 1.90 -7.37
N GLY A 69 8.69 1.32 -6.26
CA GLY A 69 9.19 1.61 -4.91
C GLY A 69 8.68 2.93 -4.29
N ASN A 70 7.95 3.76 -5.03
CA ASN A 70 7.64 5.13 -4.60
C ASN A 70 6.19 5.38 -4.15
N CYS A 71 5.35 4.35 -4.22
CA CYS A 71 3.99 4.36 -3.70
C CYS A 71 3.98 4.38 -2.16
N ALA A 72 2.86 4.78 -1.55
CA ALA A 72 2.71 4.83 -0.09
C ALA A 72 2.78 3.43 0.54
N GLU A 73 2.32 2.46 -0.21
CA GLU A 73 2.08 1.08 0.17
C GLU A 73 3.40 0.28 0.29
N VAL A 74 4.49 0.73 -0.37
CA VAL A 74 5.72 -0.08 -0.54
C VAL A 74 6.34 -0.52 0.79
N TYR A 75 6.46 0.37 1.78
CA TYR A 75 7.04 0.03 3.08
C TYR A 75 6.13 -0.91 3.89
N PRO A 76 4.84 -0.59 4.05
CA PRO A 76 3.89 -1.54 4.64
C PRO A 76 3.92 -2.92 3.97
N LEU A 77 3.87 -2.98 2.63
CA LEU A 77 3.92 -4.25 1.90
C LEU A 77 5.25 -5.00 2.15
N LEU A 78 6.38 -4.30 2.11
CA LEU A 78 7.69 -4.89 2.37
C LEU A 78 7.74 -5.53 3.75
N HIS A 79 7.29 -4.82 4.78
CA HIS A 79 7.36 -5.29 6.17
C HIS A 79 6.29 -6.32 6.53
N MET A 80 5.15 -6.30 5.85
CA MET A 80 4.00 -7.14 6.20
C MET A 80 3.86 -8.37 5.31
N LEU A 81 4.37 -8.35 4.07
CA LEU A 81 4.26 -9.49 3.14
C LEU A 81 5.58 -10.23 2.93
N LYS A 82 6.70 -9.52 2.74
CA LYS A 82 7.95 -10.18 2.34
C LYS A 82 8.47 -11.07 3.46
N GLY A 83 8.51 -12.38 3.20
CA GLY A 83 8.92 -13.40 4.18
C GLY A 83 7.85 -13.70 5.24
N ASN A 84 6.64 -13.16 5.10
CA ASN A 84 5.52 -13.50 6.00
C ASN A 84 5.08 -14.96 5.74
N PRO A 85 4.89 -15.80 6.78
CA PRO A 85 4.43 -17.18 6.64
C PRO A 85 2.96 -17.31 6.19
N ASN A 86 2.15 -16.28 6.39
CA ASN A 86 0.74 -16.22 5.97
C ASN A 86 0.42 -14.89 5.25
N PRO A 87 0.98 -14.66 4.04
CA PRO A 87 0.78 -13.41 3.32
C PRO A 87 -0.67 -13.22 2.83
N GLY A 88 -1.46 -14.30 2.78
CA GLY A 88 -2.90 -14.26 2.45
C GLY A 88 -3.78 -13.63 3.54
N ALA A 89 -3.28 -13.50 4.78
CA ALA A 89 -3.97 -12.82 5.87
C ALA A 89 -3.63 -11.32 5.96
N VAL A 90 -2.87 -10.79 5.00
CA VAL A 90 -2.49 -9.37 4.96
C VAL A 90 -3.49 -8.59 4.10
N TYR A 91 -4.00 -7.51 4.67
CA TYR A 91 -4.99 -6.62 4.08
C TYR A 91 -4.48 -5.19 4.08
N GLY A 92 -5.09 -4.32 3.28
CA GLY A 92 -4.71 -2.93 3.30
C GLY A 92 -5.71 -2.00 2.62
N ILE A 93 -5.61 -0.71 2.97
CA ILE A 93 -6.42 0.35 2.40
C ILE A 93 -5.54 1.55 2.08
N ALA A 94 -5.75 2.17 0.91
CA ALA A 94 -5.04 3.38 0.49
C ALA A 94 -6.02 4.54 0.25
N VAL A 95 -5.66 5.75 0.68
CA VAL A 95 -6.52 6.94 0.61
C VAL A 95 -5.80 8.13 -0.05
N HIS A 96 -6.45 8.71 -1.06
CA HIS A 96 -5.96 9.79 -1.92
C HIS A 96 -6.46 11.18 -1.49
N ARG A 97 -6.42 11.56 -0.20
CA ARG A 97 -6.61 12.95 0.25
C ARG A 97 -5.93 13.19 1.60
N LYS A 98 -5.78 14.47 1.98
CA LYS A 98 -5.52 14.85 3.37
C LYS A 98 -6.75 14.40 4.18
N GLY A 99 -6.54 13.83 5.36
CA GLY A 99 -7.60 13.23 6.18
C GLY A 99 -8.80 14.15 6.40
N VAL A 100 -9.92 13.57 6.82
CA VAL A 100 -11.12 14.33 7.18
C VAL A 100 -11.05 14.72 8.66
N LEU A 101 -11.66 15.86 9.02
CA LEU A 101 -11.89 16.18 10.42
C LEU A 101 -12.83 15.14 11.03
N HIS A 102 -12.63 14.79 12.29
CA HIS A 102 -13.44 13.77 12.98
C HIS A 102 -14.94 14.08 12.92
N SER A 103 -15.34 15.34 13.09
CA SER A 103 -16.74 15.80 12.97
C SER A 103 -17.38 15.55 11.60
N ASN A 104 -16.56 15.32 10.57
CA ASN A 104 -16.98 15.13 9.18
C ASN A 104 -16.66 13.70 8.71
N TYR A 105 -16.25 12.80 9.61
CA TYR A 105 -16.02 11.41 9.29
C TYR A 105 -17.36 10.67 9.30
N GLU A 106 -17.61 9.93 8.21
CA GLU A 106 -18.78 9.06 8.07
C GLU A 106 -18.30 7.62 8.09
N ASP A 107 -18.72 6.83 9.08
CA ASP A 107 -18.25 5.44 9.27
C ASP A 107 -19.07 4.41 8.45
N GLY A 108 -20.19 4.84 7.87
CA GLY A 108 -21.05 3.99 7.03
C GLY A 108 -20.50 3.71 5.63
N VAL A 109 -19.17 3.68 5.46
CA VAL A 109 -18.51 3.45 4.16
C VAL A 109 -18.92 4.51 3.12
N SER A 110 -19.30 5.70 3.60
CA SER A 110 -19.89 6.80 2.83
C SER A 110 -19.06 8.08 2.95
N GLY A 111 -19.47 9.18 2.31
CA GLY A 111 -18.76 10.44 2.50
C GLY A 111 -17.35 10.52 1.88
N TRP A 112 -16.61 11.57 2.24
CA TRP A 112 -15.42 11.99 1.50
C TRP A 112 -14.19 11.11 1.70
N ALA A 113 -14.00 10.55 2.89
CA ALA A 113 -12.86 9.67 3.18
C ALA A 113 -12.94 8.39 2.33
N TRP A 114 -14.11 7.77 2.29
CA TRP A 114 -14.36 6.54 1.54
C TRP A 114 -14.35 6.75 0.03
N LYS A 115 -14.87 7.89 -0.47
CA LYS A 115 -14.71 8.31 -1.89
C LYS A 115 -13.24 8.54 -2.28
N ALA A 116 -12.36 8.78 -1.30
CA ALA A 116 -10.93 8.95 -1.52
C ALA A 116 -10.15 7.64 -1.45
N VAL A 117 -10.76 6.51 -1.09
CA VAL A 117 -10.11 5.19 -1.11
C VAL A 117 -9.74 4.83 -2.54
N ARG A 118 -8.58 4.22 -2.73
CA ARG A 118 -8.03 3.83 -4.02
C ARG A 118 -7.62 2.37 -4.01
N ARG A 119 -7.83 1.73 -5.16
CA ARG A 119 -7.19 0.47 -5.50
C ARG A 119 -5.67 0.65 -5.52
N LEU A 120 -4.94 -0.42 -5.27
CA LEU A 120 -3.51 -0.47 -5.53
C LEU A 120 -3.22 -0.08 -6.99
N CYS A 121 -2.06 0.54 -7.21
CA CYS A 121 -1.56 0.69 -8.57
C CYS A 121 -0.91 -0.63 -9.03
N ALA A 122 -0.71 -0.78 -10.33
CA ALA A 122 -0.12 -1.99 -10.91
C ALA A 122 1.24 -2.38 -10.29
N ASN A 123 2.06 -1.40 -9.89
CA ASN A 123 3.32 -1.68 -9.18
C ASN A 123 3.07 -2.33 -7.81
N CYS A 124 2.12 -1.82 -7.02
CA CYS A 124 1.85 -2.37 -5.69
C CYS A 124 1.11 -3.70 -5.76
N GLU A 125 0.21 -3.87 -6.71
CA GLU A 125 -0.39 -5.19 -6.98
C GLU A 125 0.68 -6.23 -7.33
N GLU A 126 1.67 -5.84 -8.13
CA GLU A 126 2.77 -6.74 -8.49
C GLU A 126 3.61 -7.14 -7.27
N LEU A 127 3.91 -6.21 -6.36
CA LEU A 127 4.58 -6.54 -5.09
C LEU A 127 3.76 -7.50 -4.23
N VAL A 128 2.44 -7.27 -4.15
CA VAL A 128 1.54 -8.17 -3.42
C VAL A 128 1.64 -9.58 -3.99
N ARG A 129 1.57 -9.74 -5.32
CA ARG A 129 1.69 -11.04 -5.99
C ARG A 129 3.06 -11.68 -5.78
N MET A 130 4.14 -10.90 -5.94
CA MET A 130 5.51 -11.38 -5.78
C MET A 130 5.78 -11.93 -4.39
N TRP A 131 5.18 -11.33 -3.35
CA TRP A 131 5.36 -11.76 -1.96
C TRP A 131 4.21 -12.66 -1.46
N GLY A 132 3.45 -13.28 -2.38
CA GLY A 132 2.45 -14.30 -2.07
C GLY A 132 1.15 -13.78 -1.44
N GLY A 133 0.96 -12.46 -1.38
CA GLY A 133 -0.28 -11.85 -0.89
C GLY A 133 -1.40 -11.90 -1.92
N LEU A 134 -2.60 -11.52 -1.49
CA LEU A 134 -3.80 -11.50 -2.32
C LEU A 134 -4.18 -10.06 -2.67
N PRO A 135 -4.09 -9.61 -3.93
CA PRO A 135 -4.49 -8.26 -4.32
C PRO A 135 -5.96 -7.92 -3.95
N ALA A 136 -6.83 -8.94 -3.91
CA ALA A 136 -8.22 -8.79 -3.49
C ALA A 136 -8.37 -8.22 -2.07
N ASN A 137 -7.45 -8.53 -1.15
CA ASN A 137 -7.44 -8.02 0.22
C ASN A 137 -7.10 -6.53 0.32
N PHE A 138 -6.72 -5.91 -0.81
CA PHE A 138 -6.43 -4.49 -0.92
C PHE A 138 -7.44 -3.76 -1.82
N GLU A 139 -8.49 -4.46 -2.27
CA GLU A 139 -9.59 -3.82 -2.97
C GLU A 139 -10.36 -2.91 -2.01
N PRO A 140 -10.84 -1.75 -2.49
CA PRO A 140 -11.73 -0.91 -1.71
C PRO A 140 -12.89 -1.75 -1.17
N PHE A 141 -13.09 -1.69 0.14
CA PHE A 141 -14.19 -2.36 0.83
C PHE A 141 -14.11 -3.89 0.86
N ALA A 142 -12.93 -4.48 0.66
CA ALA A 142 -12.72 -5.93 0.74
C ALA A 142 -13.32 -6.56 2.02
N ASP A 143 -13.28 -5.84 3.15
CA ASP A 143 -13.72 -6.34 4.46
C ASP A 143 -15.17 -5.97 4.81
N VAL A 144 -15.82 -5.12 4.00
CA VAL A 144 -17.19 -4.63 4.27
C VAL A 144 -18.24 -5.69 3.90
N GLY A 145 -17.89 -6.65 3.05
CA GLY A 145 -18.77 -7.73 2.60
C GLY A 145 -18.90 -8.91 3.58
N CYS A 146 -18.01 -9.03 4.57
CA CYS A 146 -18.16 -10.03 5.62
C CYS A 146 -19.07 -9.47 6.73
N SER A 147 -20.35 -9.80 6.63
CA SER A 147 -21.29 -9.63 7.73
C SER A 147 -20.84 -10.54 8.87
N HIS A 148 -19.98 -10.05 9.78
CA HIS A 148 -19.75 -10.54 11.16
C HIS A 148 -18.57 -9.79 11.81
N CYS A 149 -18.75 -8.50 12.06
CA CYS A 149 -18.00 -7.79 13.10
C CYS A 149 -18.99 -6.97 13.93
N THR A 150 -19.87 -7.65 14.67
CA THR A 150 -20.43 -7.03 15.88
C THR A 150 -19.29 -6.90 16.87
N VAL A 151 -18.77 -5.67 17.00
CA VAL A 151 -17.95 -5.30 18.14
C VAL A 151 -18.94 -5.12 19.28
N ASP A 152 -19.13 -6.16 20.09
CA ASP A 152 -19.83 -6.04 21.36
C ASP A 152 -18.98 -5.14 22.27
N TYR A 153 -19.52 -3.97 22.62
CA TYR A 153 -18.99 -3.09 23.66
C TYR A 153 -19.30 -3.64 25.04
#